data_AF-Q849J6-F1
#
_entry.id   AF-Q849J6-F1
#
_cell.length_a   1.000
_cell.length_b   1.000
_cell.length_c   1.000
_cell.angle_alpha   90.00
_cell.angle_beta   90.00
_cell.angle_gamma   90.00
#
_symmetry.space_group_name_H-M   'P 1'
#
loop_
_entity.id
_entity.type
_entity.pdbx_description
1 polymer ?
#
loop_
_entity_poly.entity_id
_entity_poly.type
_entity_poly.pdbx_seq_one_letter_code
_entity_poly.pdbx_strand_id
1 'polypeptide(L)'
;MPRLSLTTERLALFGTLLATFGELHPACDHWVQGSKTASRKRLYGKDLVHADGSPATADSTRPTMTTSTLGRRAVACHVASYTAVQLGATVAITRAFGYRVTPTALLAGAAINASTHAAIDRGALLLWLAKKTKKTGYIEHCQAVRLDDEGAVTKEITGPGSAWMELDAALHRAIGIGAAAVTTWLTTRPGGRR
;
A
#
# COMPACT_ATOMS: atom_id res chain seq x y z
N MET A 1 37.55 -11.21 5.23
CA MET A 1 36.88 -10.67 4.02
C MET A 1 37.18 -9.18 3.92
N PRO A 2 37.66 -8.67 2.79
CA PRO A 2 37.88 -7.23 2.61
C PRO A 2 36.55 -6.48 2.79
N ARG A 3 36.58 -5.33 3.48
CA ARG A 3 35.38 -4.49 3.66
C ARG A 3 34.99 -3.95 2.29
N LEU A 4 33.77 -4.23 1.85
CA LEU A 4 33.18 -3.60 0.67
C LEU A 4 33.25 -2.08 0.81
N SER A 5 33.35 -1.37 -0.32
CA SER A 5 33.20 0.07 -0.31
C SER A 5 31.81 0.43 0.27
N LEU A 6 31.72 1.53 1.02
CA LEU A 6 30.45 2.00 1.58
C LEU A 6 29.38 2.18 0.49
N THR A 7 29.80 2.60 -0.71
CA THR A 7 28.91 2.74 -1.87
C THR A 7 28.35 1.39 -2.30
N THR A 8 29.19 0.36 -2.42
CA THR A 8 28.75 -1.00 -2.78
C THR A 8 27.78 -1.55 -1.74
N GLU A 9 28.09 -1.39 -0.45
CA GLU A 9 27.23 -1.82 0.66
C GLU A 9 25.84 -1.16 0.59
N ARG A 10 25.80 0.16 0.35
CA ARG A 10 24.56 0.94 0.23
C ARG A 10 23.73 0.53 -0.96
N LEU A 11 24.35 0.37 -2.13
CA LEU A 11 23.65 -0.04 -3.34
C LEU A 11 23.04 -1.43 -3.20
N ALA A 12 23.78 -2.38 -2.62
CA ALA A 12 23.28 -3.72 -2.39
C ALA A 12 22.15 -3.77 -1.34
N LEU A 13 22.24 -3.02 -0.24
CA LEU A 13 21.15 -2.93 0.74
C LEU A 13 19.91 -2.24 0.13
N PHE A 14 20.11 -1.13 -0.56
CA PHE A 14 19.04 -0.40 -1.22
C PHE A 14 18.31 -1.28 -2.26
N GLY A 15 19.07 -1.97 -3.12
CA GLY A 15 18.51 -2.90 -4.11
C GLY A 15 17.74 -4.04 -3.46
N THR A 16 18.27 -4.61 -2.37
CA THR A 16 17.60 -5.67 -1.61
C THR A 16 16.26 -5.19 -1.04
N LEU A 17 16.24 -4.02 -0.40
CA LEU A 17 15.03 -3.43 0.18
C LEU A 17 14.02 -3.04 -0.90
N LEU A 18 14.48 -2.43 -2.00
CA LEU A 18 13.63 -2.03 -3.11
C LEU A 18 12.94 -3.23 -3.75
N ALA A 19 13.70 -4.31 -4.04
CA ALA A 19 13.14 -5.54 -4.58
C ALA A 19 12.16 -6.18 -3.60
N THR A 20 12.52 -6.25 -2.32
CA THR A 20 11.63 -6.77 -1.27
C THR A 20 10.31 -6.00 -1.22
N PHE A 21 10.35 -4.68 -1.23
CA PHE A 21 9.14 -3.85 -1.12
C PHE A 21 8.29 -3.90 -2.39
N GLY A 22 8.95 -3.86 -3.57
CA GLY A 22 8.28 -3.88 -4.87
C GLY A 22 7.55 -5.20 -5.14
N GLU A 23 8.17 -6.33 -4.80
CA GLU A 23 7.59 -7.66 -5.05
C GLU A 23 6.63 -8.11 -3.96
N LEU A 24 6.81 -7.69 -2.70
CA LEU A 24 5.84 -7.98 -1.64
C LEU A 24 4.56 -7.18 -1.77
N HIS A 25 4.61 -5.99 -2.37
CA HIS A 25 3.41 -5.16 -2.53
C HIS A 25 2.24 -5.91 -3.18
N PRO A 26 2.37 -6.45 -4.41
CA PRO A 26 1.28 -7.21 -5.03
C PRO A 26 0.94 -8.47 -4.23
N ALA A 27 1.91 -9.14 -3.58
CA ALA A 27 1.63 -10.30 -2.75
C ALA A 27 0.72 -9.93 -1.56
N CYS A 28 1.00 -8.82 -0.89
CA CYS A 28 0.17 -8.34 0.20
C CYS A 28 -1.23 -7.92 -0.27
N ASP A 29 -1.32 -7.15 -1.35
CA ASP A 29 -2.60 -6.62 -1.85
C ASP A 29 -3.50 -7.68 -2.47
N HIS A 30 -2.94 -8.75 -3.02
CA HIS A 30 -3.72 -9.79 -3.70
C HIS A 30 -3.95 -11.05 -2.86
N TRP A 31 -3.03 -11.41 -1.95
CA TRP A 31 -3.11 -12.66 -1.20
C TRP A 31 -3.34 -12.47 0.31
N VAL A 32 -2.72 -11.46 0.91
CA VAL A 32 -2.83 -11.20 2.35
C VAL A 32 -4.08 -10.36 2.66
N GLN A 33 -4.41 -9.43 1.76
CA GLN A 33 -5.54 -8.54 1.92
C GLN A 33 -6.87 -9.30 1.90
N GLY A 34 -7.70 -9.08 2.92
CA GLY A 34 -9.06 -9.61 2.94
C GLY A 34 -10.00 -8.89 1.96
N SER A 35 -10.93 -9.62 1.34
CA SER A 35 -11.86 -9.07 0.33
C SER A 35 -12.69 -7.89 0.86
N LYS A 36 -13.05 -7.91 2.15
CA LYS A 36 -13.77 -6.80 2.80
C LYS A 36 -12.90 -5.55 2.94
N THR A 37 -11.61 -5.67 3.23
CA THR A 37 -10.75 -4.47 3.31
C THR A 37 -10.51 -3.91 1.92
N ALA A 38 -10.30 -4.78 0.91
CA ALA A 38 -10.15 -4.39 -0.50
C ALA A 38 -11.35 -3.58 -1.01
N SER A 39 -12.57 -4.11 -0.83
CA SER A 39 -13.80 -3.44 -1.28
C SER A 39 -14.16 -2.17 -0.50
N ARG A 40 -13.69 -2.03 0.76
CA ARG A 40 -14.12 -0.94 1.65
C ARG A 40 -13.11 0.17 1.84
N LYS A 41 -11.82 -0.06 1.60
CA LYS A 41 -10.74 0.90 1.92
C LYS A 41 -10.87 2.25 1.22
N ARG A 42 -11.65 2.33 0.14
CA ARG A 42 -11.93 3.57 -0.62
C ARG A 42 -13.30 4.20 -0.34
N LEU A 43 -14.06 3.69 0.61
CA LEU A 43 -15.39 4.22 0.95
C LEU A 43 -15.28 5.58 1.67
N TYR A 44 -16.06 6.56 1.20
CA TYR A 44 -16.27 7.88 1.80
C TYR A 44 -17.77 8.16 1.88
N GLY A 45 -18.18 8.96 2.85
CA GLY A 45 -19.58 9.31 3.05
C GLY A 45 -19.93 9.54 4.51
N LYS A 46 -21.07 10.19 4.73
CA LYS A 46 -21.66 10.44 6.05
C LYS A 46 -22.80 9.47 6.37
N ASP A 47 -23.28 8.73 5.39
CA ASP A 47 -24.34 7.75 5.56
C ASP A 47 -23.96 6.73 6.62
N LEU A 48 -24.94 6.33 7.42
CA LEU A 48 -24.76 5.36 8.48
C LEU A 48 -24.84 3.95 7.90
N VAL A 49 -23.85 3.15 8.25
CA VAL A 49 -23.72 1.75 7.86
C VAL A 49 -23.33 0.91 9.08
N HIS A 50 -23.63 -0.38 9.01
CA HIS A 50 -23.16 -1.36 9.98
C HIS A 50 -21.72 -1.81 9.69
N ALA A 51 -21.11 -2.55 10.61
CA ALA A 51 -19.76 -3.09 10.43
C ALA A 51 -19.63 -4.04 9.23
N ASP A 52 -20.72 -4.68 8.81
CA ASP A 52 -20.81 -5.49 7.60
C ASP A 52 -20.99 -4.66 6.31
N GLY A 53 -21.12 -3.34 6.40
CA GLY A 53 -21.31 -2.43 5.27
C GLY A 53 -22.76 -2.26 4.82
N SER A 54 -23.72 -2.96 5.44
CA SER A 54 -25.15 -2.76 5.14
C SER A 54 -25.63 -1.37 5.61
N PRO A 55 -26.53 -0.70 4.86
CA PRO A 55 -27.10 0.57 5.27
C PRO A 55 -27.83 0.46 6.61
N ALA A 56 -27.69 1.48 7.45
CA ALA A 56 -28.49 1.59 8.67
C ALA A 56 -29.78 2.37 8.39
N THR A 57 -30.87 1.92 8.98
CA THR A 57 -32.18 2.57 8.99
C THR A 57 -32.44 3.26 10.34
N ALA A 58 -33.50 4.07 10.43
CA ALA A 58 -33.90 4.73 11.67
C ALA A 58 -34.15 3.72 12.82
N ASP A 59 -34.62 2.51 12.48
CA ASP A 59 -34.95 1.44 13.45
C ASP A 59 -33.78 0.49 13.71
N SER A 60 -32.58 0.81 13.23
CA SER A 60 -31.41 -0.06 13.37
C SER A 60 -30.94 -0.16 14.82
N THR A 61 -31.03 -1.37 15.37
CA THR A 61 -30.61 -1.68 16.76
C THR A 61 -29.13 -2.05 16.88
N ARG A 62 -28.47 -2.40 15.78
CA ARG A 62 -27.04 -2.75 15.75
C ARG A 62 -26.18 -1.49 15.74
N PRO A 63 -24.95 -1.52 16.30
CA PRO A 63 -24.03 -0.39 16.22
C PRO A 63 -23.79 0.07 14.78
N THR A 64 -23.76 1.38 14.59
CA THR A 64 -23.56 2.04 13.29
C THR A 64 -22.30 2.89 13.28
N MET A 65 -21.80 3.18 12.09
CA MET A 65 -20.73 4.14 11.86
C MET A 65 -20.93 4.81 10.51
N THR A 66 -20.29 5.94 10.26
CA THR A 66 -20.31 6.52 8.92
C THR A 66 -19.55 5.64 7.93
N THR A 67 -19.96 5.67 6.65
CA THR A 67 -19.24 5.04 5.54
C THR A 67 -17.75 5.41 5.50
N SER A 68 -17.41 6.66 5.82
CA SER A 68 -16.01 7.10 5.95
C SER A 68 -15.26 6.41 7.10
N THR A 69 -15.91 6.19 8.24
CA THR A 69 -15.29 5.47 9.37
C THR A 69 -15.06 4.00 9.03
N LEU A 70 -16.01 3.36 8.33
CA LEU A 70 -15.84 2.01 7.82
C LEU A 70 -14.62 1.93 6.87
N GLY A 71 -14.50 2.88 5.94
CA GLY A 71 -13.38 2.93 5.02
C GLY A 71 -12.02 3.17 5.70
N ARG A 72 -11.98 4.02 6.74
CA ARG A 72 -10.75 4.22 7.55
C ARG A 72 -10.36 2.95 8.31
N ARG A 73 -11.33 2.20 8.86
CA ARG A 73 -11.06 0.92 9.52
C ARG A 73 -10.52 -0.11 8.53
N ALA A 74 -11.10 -0.17 7.34
CA ALA A 74 -10.65 -1.08 6.28
C ALA A 74 -9.20 -0.80 5.84
N VAL A 75 -8.83 0.47 5.60
CA VAL A 75 -7.45 0.80 5.26
C VAL A 75 -6.48 0.58 6.42
N ALA A 76 -6.89 0.87 7.66
CA ALA A 76 -6.04 0.64 8.83
C ALA A 76 -5.74 -0.85 9.02
N CYS A 77 -6.76 -1.71 8.85
CA CYS A 77 -6.58 -3.16 8.91
C CYS A 77 -5.65 -3.66 7.79
N HIS A 78 -5.84 -3.19 6.56
CA HIS A 78 -4.97 -3.53 5.43
C HIS A 78 -3.51 -3.13 5.68
N VAL A 79 -3.28 -1.88 6.06
CA VAL A 79 -1.94 -1.34 6.30
C VAL A 79 -1.27 -2.05 7.49
N ALA A 80 -2.04 -2.44 8.51
CA ALA A 80 -1.51 -3.23 9.62
C ALA A 80 -0.99 -4.61 9.16
N SER A 81 -1.79 -5.35 8.37
CA SER A 81 -1.35 -6.64 7.82
C SER A 81 -0.18 -6.49 6.85
N TYR A 82 -0.23 -5.48 5.98
CA TYR A 82 0.84 -5.15 5.05
C TYR A 82 2.16 -4.85 5.79
N THR A 83 2.11 -3.99 6.80
CA THR A 83 3.28 -3.58 7.59
C THR A 83 3.87 -4.77 8.33
N ALA A 84 3.04 -5.66 8.89
CA ALA A 84 3.52 -6.86 9.56
C ALA A 84 4.29 -7.79 8.61
N VAL A 85 3.74 -8.07 7.42
CA VAL A 85 4.39 -8.90 6.39
C VAL A 85 5.67 -8.24 5.89
N GLN A 86 5.61 -6.94 5.57
CA GLN A 86 6.77 -6.19 5.08
C GLN A 86 7.90 -6.19 6.10
N LEU A 87 7.63 -5.91 7.39
CA LEU A 87 8.64 -5.91 8.44
C LEU A 87 9.28 -7.29 8.61
N GLY A 88 8.46 -8.35 8.67
CA GLY A 88 8.93 -9.72 8.78
C GLY A 88 9.85 -10.11 7.63
N ALA A 89 9.42 -9.85 6.40
CA ALA A 89 10.21 -10.16 5.22
C ALA A 89 11.47 -9.30 5.11
N THR A 90 11.40 -8.01 5.44
CA THR A 90 12.57 -7.13 5.49
C THR A 90 13.64 -7.70 6.41
N VAL A 91 13.26 -8.06 7.63
CA VAL A 91 14.18 -8.64 8.62
C VAL A 91 14.74 -9.97 8.12
N ALA A 92 13.90 -10.86 7.60
CA ALA A 92 14.32 -12.18 7.12
C ALA A 92 15.31 -12.07 5.95
N ILE A 93 14.96 -11.31 4.91
CA ILE A 93 15.74 -11.17 3.68
C ILE A 93 17.05 -10.42 3.94
N THR A 94 17.00 -9.30 4.66
CA THR A 94 18.24 -8.54 4.95
C THR A 94 19.21 -9.36 5.80
N ARG A 95 18.72 -10.11 6.80
CA ARG A 95 19.57 -11.03 7.57
C ARG A 95 20.14 -12.15 6.72
N ALA A 96 19.35 -12.73 5.82
CA ALA A 96 19.82 -13.77 4.90
C ALA A 96 20.97 -13.28 4.00
N PHE A 97 20.94 -12.01 3.59
CA PHE A 97 22.01 -11.36 2.82
C PHE A 97 23.11 -10.72 3.69
N GLY A 98 23.15 -11.00 4.99
CA GLY A 98 24.21 -10.54 5.90
C GLY A 98 24.07 -9.09 6.39
N TYR A 99 22.95 -8.43 6.11
CA TYR A 99 22.64 -7.10 6.61
C TYR A 99 21.91 -7.14 7.95
N ARG A 100 22.30 -6.24 8.85
CA ARG A 100 21.56 -5.94 10.08
C ARG A 100 20.99 -4.54 9.99
N VAL A 101 19.72 -4.45 9.63
CA VAL A 101 18.97 -3.18 9.66
C VAL A 101 18.74 -2.80 11.11
N THR A 102 19.07 -1.56 11.48
CA THR A 102 18.86 -1.09 12.85
C THR A 102 17.36 -0.94 13.13
N PRO A 103 16.90 -1.16 14.38
CA PRO A 103 15.48 -0.98 14.72
C PRO A 103 14.94 0.39 14.34
N THR A 104 15.74 1.46 14.55
CA THR A 104 15.35 2.82 14.16
C THR A 104 15.21 2.99 12.65
N ALA A 105 16.13 2.44 11.86
CA ALA A 105 16.03 2.50 10.40
C ALA A 105 14.80 1.73 9.89
N LEU A 106 14.56 0.54 10.45
CA LEU A 106 13.42 -0.30 10.12
C LEU A 106 12.09 0.42 10.43
N LEU A 107 11.96 1.00 11.62
CA LEU A 107 10.76 1.74 12.03
C LEU A 107 10.54 3.00 11.18
N ALA A 108 11.61 3.74 10.84
CA ALA A 108 11.49 4.92 9.99
C ALA A 108 11.01 4.56 8.58
N GLY A 109 11.59 3.51 7.98
CA GLY A 109 11.16 2.99 6.68
C GLY A 109 9.71 2.50 6.70
N ALA A 110 9.35 1.71 7.72
CA ALA A 110 8.00 1.21 7.89
C ALA A 110 6.98 2.33 8.11
N ALA A 111 7.31 3.37 8.89
CA ALA A 111 6.42 4.50 9.10
C ALA A 111 6.14 5.25 7.80
N ILE A 112 7.19 5.57 7.02
CA ILE A 112 7.05 6.22 5.71
C ILE A 112 6.17 5.38 4.80
N ASN A 113 6.47 4.08 4.69
CA ASN A 113 5.75 3.21 3.78
C ASN A 113 4.30 3.02 4.21
N ALA A 114 4.04 2.70 5.47
CA ALA A 114 2.69 2.51 6.00
C ALA A 114 1.83 3.78 5.87
N SER A 115 2.36 4.96 6.18
CA SER A 115 1.59 6.21 6.10
C SER A 115 1.25 6.59 4.67
N THR A 116 2.21 6.42 3.75
CA THR A 116 2.01 6.74 2.34
C THR A 116 1.10 5.72 1.67
N HIS A 117 1.27 4.42 1.96
CA HIS A 117 0.36 3.35 1.54
C HIS A 117 -1.07 3.64 2.00
N ALA A 118 -1.28 3.97 3.29
CA ALA A 118 -2.60 4.32 3.80
C ALA A 118 -3.24 5.49 3.04
N ALA A 119 -2.46 6.53 2.72
CA ALA A 119 -2.95 7.70 2.00
C ALA A 119 -3.32 7.38 0.54
N ILE A 120 -2.53 6.55 -0.14
CA ILE A 120 -2.78 6.13 -1.53
C ILE A 120 -4.00 5.20 -1.58
N ASP A 121 -4.10 4.24 -0.66
CA ASP A 121 -5.20 3.26 -0.64
C ASP A 121 -6.56 3.87 -0.32
N ARG A 122 -6.57 5.03 0.33
CA ARG A 122 -7.76 5.86 0.47
C ARG A 122 -8.22 6.45 -0.87
N GLY A 123 -7.36 6.54 -1.89
CA GLY A 123 -7.70 6.90 -3.27
C GLY A 123 -7.73 8.40 -3.57
N ALA A 124 -8.06 9.25 -2.59
CA ALA A 124 -8.13 10.70 -2.78
C ALA A 124 -6.76 11.31 -3.20
N LEU A 125 -5.66 10.81 -2.63
CA LEU A 125 -4.32 11.28 -2.99
C LEU A 125 -3.98 10.91 -4.45
N LEU A 126 -4.27 9.68 -4.87
CA LEU A 126 -4.05 9.21 -6.24
C LEU A 126 -4.85 10.07 -7.24
N LEU A 127 -6.13 10.32 -6.96
CA LEU A 127 -6.97 11.18 -7.79
C LEU A 127 -6.43 12.60 -7.92
N TRP A 128 -5.99 13.18 -6.81
CA TRP A 128 -5.40 14.51 -6.81
C TRP A 128 -4.12 14.55 -7.65
N LEU A 129 -3.24 13.54 -7.52
CA LEU A 129 -2.03 13.40 -8.34
C LEU A 129 -2.36 13.21 -9.82
N ALA A 130 -3.34 12.37 -10.15
CA ALA A 130 -3.77 12.13 -11.52
C ALA A 130 -4.30 13.41 -12.16
N LYS A 131 -5.10 14.20 -11.44
CA LYS A 131 -5.55 15.52 -11.88
C LYS A 131 -4.38 16.47 -12.09
N LYS A 132 -3.45 16.54 -11.13
CA LYS A 132 -2.28 17.43 -11.20
C LYS A 132 -1.35 17.10 -12.37
N THR A 133 -1.21 15.82 -12.69
CA THR A 133 -0.34 15.31 -13.76
C THR A 133 -1.06 15.13 -15.10
N LYS A 134 -2.31 15.59 -15.21
CA LYS A 134 -3.14 15.51 -16.44
C LYS A 134 -3.34 14.06 -16.92
N LYS A 135 -3.50 13.12 -15.99
CA LYS A 135 -3.76 11.69 -16.24
C LYS A 135 -5.24 11.30 -16.10
N THR A 136 -6.14 12.26 -15.89
CA THR A 136 -7.60 11.97 -15.81
C THR A 136 -8.13 11.36 -17.10
N GLY A 137 -7.73 11.87 -18.27
CA GLY A 137 -8.12 11.28 -19.55
C GLY A 137 -7.62 9.84 -19.75
N TYR A 138 -6.47 9.49 -19.17
CA TYR A 138 -5.97 8.11 -19.19
C TYR A 138 -6.86 7.18 -18.34
N ILE A 139 -7.26 7.62 -17.14
CA ILE A 139 -8.20 6.89 -16.27
C ILE A 139 -9.58 6.74 -16.93
N GLU A 140 -10.07 7.81 -17.56
CA GLU A 140 -11.38 7.83 -18.22
C GLU A 140 -11.41 6.94 -19.47
N HIS A 141 -10.31 6.88 -20.23
CA HIS A 141 -10.21 6.11 -21.46
C HIS A 141 -9.94 4.62 -21.22
N CYS A 142 -8.97 4.29 -20.36
CA CYS A 142 -8.51 2.92 -20.15
C CYS A 142 -9.24 2.27 -18.97
N GLN A 143 -10.51 1.97 -19.17
CA GLN A 143 -11.39 1.27 -18.22
C GLN A 143 -11.43 -0.24 -18.51
N ALA A 144 -11.92 -1.02 -17.56
CA ALA A 144 -12.21 -2.43 -17.77
C ALA A 144 -13.70 -2.67 -17.99
N VAL A 145 -14.03 -3.71 -18.74
CA VAL A 145 -15.40 -4.21 -18.89
C VAL A 145 -15.54 -5.48 -18.06
N ARG A 146 -16.65 -5.59 -17.32
CA ARG A 146 -17.03 -6.78 -16.54
C ARG A 146 -18.27 -7.40 -17.14
N LEU A 147 -18.29 -8.73 -17.11
CA LEU A 147 -19.41 -9.57 -17.49
C LEU A 147 -19.86 -10.31 -16.23
N ASP A 148 -21.13 -10.21 -15.88
CA ASP A 148 -21.71 -11.03 -14.82
C ASP A 148 -22.20 -12.38 -15.35
N ASP A 149 -22.69 -13.23 -14.43
CA ASP A 149 -23.12 -14.59 -14.74
C ASP A 149 -24.38 -14.60 -15.65
N GLU A 150 -25.14 -13.51 -15.65
CA GLU A 150 -26.31 -13.29 -16.50
C GLU A 150 -25.96 -12.69 -17.87
N GLY A 151 -24.67 -12.42 -18.13
CA GLY A 151 -24.18 -11.86 -19.38
C GLY A 151 -24.35 -10.34 -19.50
N ALA A 152 -24.71 -9.65 -18.42
CA ALA A 152 -24.78 -8.19 -18.39
C ALA A 152 -23.38 -7.58 -18.35
N VAL A 153 -23.21 -6.51 -19.12
CA VAL A 153 -21.93 -5.84 -19.32
C VAL A 153 -21.89 -4.54 -18.51
N THR A 154 -20.89 -4.41 -17.64
CA THR A 154 -20.67 -3.19 -16.85
C THR A 154 -19.27 -2.61 -17.05
N LYS A 155 -19.15 -1.29 -16.92
CA LYS A 155 -17.85 -0.60 -16.96
C LYS A 155 -17.29 -0.48 -15.55
N GLU A 156 -16.04 -0.85 -15.36
CA GLU A 156 -15.31 -0.68 -14.11
C GLU A 156 -14.07 0.20 -14.29
N ILE A 157 -13.97 1.24 -13.45
CA ILE A 157 -12.90 2.25 -13.54
C ILE A 157 -11.71 1.88 -12.65
N THR A 158 -11.92 1.18 -11.53
CA THR A 158 -10.93 1.07 -10.44
C THR A 158 -10.38 -0.33 -10.19
N GLY A 159 -10.94 -1.35 -10.87
CA GLY A 159 -10.55 -2.75 -10.70
C GLY A 159 -9.40 -3.20 -11.60
N PRO A 160 -8.98 -4.48 -11.49
CA PRO A 160 -7.88 -5.04 -12.28
C PRO A 160 -8.01 -4.80 -13.79
N GLY A 161 -6.92 -4.41 -14.44
CA GLY A 161 -6.90 -4.11 -15.87
C GLY A 161 -7.39 -2.71 -16.24
N SER A 162 -7.67 -1.84 -15.27
CA SER A 162 -7.92 -0.42 -15.53
C SER A 162 -6.68 0.46 -15.34
N ALA A 163 -6.61 1.59 -16.04
CA ALA A 163 -5.55 2.58 -15.86
C ALA A 163 -5.48 3.14 -14.44
N TRP A 164 -6.60 3.18 -13.73
CA TRP A 164 -6.59 3.54 -12.31
C TRP A 164 -5.74 2.56 -11.52
N MET A 165 -5.97 1.26 -11.68
CA MET A 165 -5.26 0.22 -10.96
C MET A 165 -3.76 0.23 -11.29
N GLU A 166 -3.42 0.46 -12.55
CA GLU A 166 -2.02 0.61 -12.97
C GLU A 166 -1.33 1.81 -12.32
N LEU A 167 -2.01 2.98 -12.27
CA LEU A 167 -1.47 4.16 -11.59
C LEU A 167 -1.35 3.96 -10.08
N ASP A 168 -2.32 3.28 -9.47
CA ASP A 168 -2.33 2.92 -8.05
C ASP A 168 -1.14 2.01 -7.72
N ALA A 169 -0.95 0.92 -8.46
CA ALA A 169 0.17 -0.01 -8.29
C ALA A 169 1.52 0.66 -8.54
N ALA A 170 1.64 1.50 -9.58
CA ALA A 170 2.86 2.24 -9.86
C ALA A 170 3.21 3.22 -8.74
N LEU A 171 2.24 3.92 -8.18
CA LEU A 171 2.46 4.87 -7.09
C LEU A 171 2.89 4.17 -5.80
N HIS A 172 2.28 3.01 -5.48
CA HIS A 172 2.71 2.20 -4.35
C HIS A 172 4.14 1.66 -4.50
N ARG A 173 4.55 1.26 -5.70
CA ARG A 173 5.95 0.88 -5.96
C ARG A 173 6.90 2.08 -5.81
N ALA A 174 6.49 3.26 -6.27
CA ALA A 174 7.30 4.47 -6.21
C ALA A 174 7.61 4.92 -4.77
N ILE A 175 6.65 4.82 -3.83
CA ILE A 175 6.90 5.14 -2.42
C ILE A 175 7.93 4.20 -1.77
N GLY A 176 7.99 2.94 -2.24
CA GLY A 176 8.97 1.96 -1.80
C GLY A 176 10.42 2.41 -2.04
N ILE A 177 10.66 3.24 -3.06
CA ILE A 177 11.97 3.85 -3.34
C ILE A 177 12.41 4.72 -2.16
N GLY A 178 11.52 5.61 -1.69
CA GLY A 178 11.80 6.52 -0.58
C GLY A 178 12.03 5.76 0.73
N ALA A 179 11.16 4.80 1.03
CA ALA A 179 11.30 3.95 2.22
C ALA A 179 12.61 3.16 2.22
N ALA A 180 12.99 2.55 1.10
CA ALA A 180 14.23 1.81 0.94
C ALA A 180 15.46 2.72 1.07
N ALA A 181 15.43 3.92 0.47
CA ALA A 181 16.51 4.90 0.54
C ALA A 181 16.75 5.39 1.98
N VAL A 182 15.69 5.77 2.70
CA VAL A 182 15.78 6.21 4.10
C VAL A 182 16.29 5.09 5.00
N THR A 183 15.75 3.88 4.85
CA THR A 183 16.19 2.72 5.64
C THR A 183 17.66 2.41 5.41
N THR A 184 18.11 2.42 4.15
CA THR A 184 19.51 2.20 3.76
C THR A 184 20.42 3.26 4.35
N TRP A 185 20.04 4.54 4.21
CA TRP A 185 20.83 5.66 4.70
C TRP A 185 20.97 5.61 6.23
N LEU A 186 19.88 5.41 6.96
CA LEU A 186 19.90 5.30 8.42
C LEU A 186 20.68 4.09 8.93
N THR A 187 20.67 2.98 8.19
CA THR A 187 21.44 1.77 8.54
C THR A 187 22.94 1.97 8.32
N THR A 188 23.33 2.67 7.25
CA THR A 188 24.73 2.77 6.82
C THR A 188 25.41 4.11 7.18
N ARG A 189 24.70 5.05 7.81
CA ARG A 189 25.28 6.33 8.23
C ARG A 189 26.32 6.14 9.36
N PRO A 190 27.31 7.04 9.48
CA PRO A 190 28.22 7.06 10.62
C PRO A 190 27.44 7.03 11.94
N GLY A 191 27.82 6.14 12.86
CA GLY A 191 27.11 5.95 14.14
C GLY A 191 25.85 5.07 14.09
N GLY A 192 25.33 4.74 12.90
CA GLY A 192 24.25 3.75 12.72
C GLY A 192 24.73 2.30 12.73
N ARG A 193 26.03 2.08 12.47
CA ARG A 193 26.70 0.79 12.62
C ARG A 193 27.02 0.55 14.10
N ARG A 194 26.05 0.07 14.87
CA ARG A 194 26.27 -0.50 16.21
C ARG A 194 25.62 -1.87 16.28
#